data_AF-A0A7S1QFM8-F1
#
_entry.id   AF-A0A7S1QFM8-F1
#
_cell.length_a   1.000
_cell.length_b   1.000
_cell.length_c   1.000
_cell.angle_alpha   90.00
_cell.angle_beta   90.00
_cell.angle_gamma   90.00
#
_symmetry.space_group_name_H-M   'P 1'
#
loop_
_entity.id
_entity.type
_entity.pdbx_description
1 polymer ?
#
loop_
_entity_poly.entity_id
_entity_poly.type
_entity_poly.pdbx_seq_one_letter_code
_entity_poly.pdbx_strand_id
1 'polypeptide(L)'
;GAVTTVAGDGKQKNTEHATDATQGSIAQPQGLAIDTATDTLYISSRAHVLLRVPLSGATRPLDIVAGADGVSGSADHTNAPLSARFSQPQGLAFDADRRVLYVADNGNDA
;
A
#
# COMPACT_ATOMS: atom_id res chain seq x y z
N GLY A 1 13.09 6.93 22.63
CA GLY A 1 12.69 5.77 21.82
C GLY A 1 13.64 5.66 20.63
N ALA A 2 13.81 4.46 20.09
CA ALA A 2 14.58 4.25 18.85
C ALA A 2 13.68 4.43 17.62
N VAL A 3 14.23 4.92 16.52
CA VAL A 3 13.57 5.05 15.22
C VAL A 3 14.17 4.03 14.25
N THR A 4 13.34 3.31 13.52
CA THR A 4 13.77 2.29 12.55
C THR A 4 12.97 2.39 11.24
N THR A 5 13.58 2.01 10.13
CA THR A 5 12.91 1.89 8.84
C THR A 5 12.27 0.52 8.72
N VAL A 6 10.95 0.48 8.46
CA VAL A 6 10.21 -0.78 8.27
C VAL A 6 9.93 -1.09 6.80
N ALA A 7 9.93 -0.07 5.94
CA ALA A 7 9.74 -0.18 4.50
C ALA A 7 10.32 1.05 3.77
N GLY A 8 10.75 0.88 2.51
CA GLY A 8 11.39 1.90 1.69
C GLY A 8 12.92 1.81 1.72
N ASP A 9 13.53 1.96 0.53
CA ASP A 9 14.99 2.03 0.36
C ASP A 9 15.53 3.47 0.24
N GLY A 10 14.66 4.47 0.36
CA GLY A 10 14.99 5.90 0.28
C GLY A 10 15.20 6.44 -1.14
N LYS A 11 15.04 5.63 -2.20
CA LYS A 11 15.18 6.09 -3.58
C LYS A 11 13.85 6.58 -4.16
N GLN A 12 13.92 7.62 -4.98
CA GLN A 12 12.75 8.10 -5.73
C GLN A 12 12.57 7.25 -6.99
N LYS A 13 11.69 6.26 -6.92
CA LYS A 13 11.20 5.50 -8.07
C LYS A 13 9.68 5.42 -8.04
N ASN A 14 9.07 5.41 -9.22
CA ASN A 14 7.61 5.44 -9.38
C ASN A 14 6.97 4.05 -9.51
N THR A 15 7.77 3.01 -9.72
CA THR A 15 7.38 1.60 -9.92
C THR A 15 8.53 0.70 -9.45
N GLU A 16 8.40 -0.63 -9.55
CA GLU A 16 9.41 -1.63 -9.16
C GLU A 16 9.55 -1.83 -7.63
N HIS A 17 8.44 -2.19 -6.98
CA HIS A 17 8.50 -2.67 -5.60
C HIS A 17 9.36 -3.94 -5.52
N ALA A 18 10.43 -3.91 -4.72
CA ALA A 18 11.22 -5.11 -4.45
C ALA A 18 10.42 -6.08 -3.56
N THR A 19 10.84 -7.33 -3.50
CA THR A 19 10.19 -8.35 -2.66
C THR A 19 10.41 -8.13 -1.17
N ASP A 20 11.45 -7.40 -0.75
CA ASP A 20 11.71 -7.04 0.65
C ASP A 20 11.39 -5.56 0.90
N ALA A 21 10.62 -5.29 1.95
CA ALA A 21 10.16 -3.96 2.30
C ALA A 21 11.29 -2.95 2.51
N THR A 22 12.44 -3.35 3.07
CA THR A 22 13.57 -2.44 3.31
C THR A 22 14.43 -2.20 2.08
N GLN A 23 14.25 -3.01 1.04
CA GLN A 23 14.99 -2.92 -0.22
C GLN A 23 14.14 -2.39 -1.38
N GLY A 24 12.81 -2.37 -1.22
CA GLY A 24 11.87 -1.88 -2.21
C GLY A 24 11.69 -0.37 -2.14
N SER A 25 11.74 0.29 -3.30
CA SER A 25 11.32 1.69 -3.39
C SER A 25 9.80 1.78 -3.28
N ILE A 26 9.33 2.77 -2.53
CA ILE A 26 7.90 3.09 -2.40
C ILE A 26 7.70 4.50 -2.96
N ALA A 27 6.89 4.60 -4.01
CA ALA A 27 6.62 5.87 -4.68
C ALA A 27 5.77 6.77 -3.78
N GLN A 28 6.40 7.73 -3.11
CA GLN A 28 5.76 8.77 -2.30
C GLN A 28 4.61 8.21 -1.42
N PRO A 29 4.91 7.46 -0.35
CA PRO A 29 3.87 6.92 0.54
C PRO A 29 2.94 8.03 1.03
N GLN A 30 1.63 7.90 0.82
CA GLN A 30 0.65 8.95 1.11
C GLN A 30 -0.08 8.73 2.44
N GLY A 31 -0.51 7.49 2.71
CA GLY A 31 -1.30 7.12 3.88
C GLY A 31 -0.91 5.75 4.41
N LEU A 32 -1.19 5.55 5.71
CA LEU A 32 -0.85 4.35 6.46
C LEU A 32 -2.05 3.85 7.24
N ALA A 33 -2.21 2.53 7.33
CA ALA A 33 -3.14 1.88 8.26
C ALA A 33 -2.48 0.62 8.83
N ILE A 34 -2.80 0.26 10.07
CA ILE A 34 -2.25 -0.94 10.72
C ILE A 34 -3.38 -1.87 11.10
N ASP A 35 -3.23 -3.13 10.74
CA ASP A 35 -3.97 -4.23 11.33
C ASP A 35 -3.19 -4.78 12.52
N THR A 36 -3.62 -4.42 13.73
CA THR A 36 -2.94 -4.81 14.96
C THR A 36 -3.13 -6.29 15.32
N ALA A 37 -4.13 -6.97 14.74
CA ALA A 37 -4.36 -8.39 15.02
C ALA A 37 -3.32 -9.27 14.31
N THR A 38 -2.87 -8.85 13.12
CA THR A 38 -1.85 -9.57 12.33
C THR A 38 -0.53 -8.83 12.25
N ASP A 39 -0.38 -7.73 12.98
CA ASP A 39 0.80 -6.85 12.97
C ASP A 39 1.22 -6.48 11.54
N THR A 40 0.27 -5.97 10.76
CA THR A 40 0.44 -5.71 9.33
C THR A 40 0.23 -4.23 9.01
N LEU A 41 1.21 -3.63 8.35
CA LEU A 41 1.14 -2.27 7.84
C LEU A 41 0.63 -2.25 6.40
N TYR A 42 -0.33 -1.38 6.13
CA TYR A 42 -0.79 -1.03 4.79
C TYR A 42 -0.34 0.37 4.43
N ILE A 43 0.06 0.56 3.16
CA ILE A 43 0.61 1.81 2.66
C ILE A 43 -0.06 2.13 1.32
N SER A 44 -0.56 3.36 1.15
CA SER A 44 -0.98 3.85 -0.17
C SER A 44 0.20 4.52 -0.86
N SER A 45 0.37 4.24 -2.15
CA SER A 45 1.51 4.69 -2.96
C SER A 45 1.02 5.52 -4.14
N ARG A 46 1.81 6.54 -4.54
CA ARG A 46 1.59 7.28 -5.79
C ARG A 46 1.82 6.44 -7.05
N ALA A 47 2.28 5.21 -6.90
CA ALA A 47 2.30 4.22 -7.96
C ALA A 47 0.90 3.60 -8.26
N HIS A 48 -0.19 4.17 -7.73
CA HIS A 48 -1.57 3.71 -7.93
C HIS A 48 -1.86 2.33 -7.32
N VAL A 49 -1.16 2.01 -6.22
CA VAL A 49 -1.27 0.71 -5.54
C VAL A 49 -1.39 0.87 -4.03
N LEU A 50 -1.99 -0.15 -3.42
CA LEU A 50 -1.94 -0.39 -1.98
C LEU A 50 -0.91 -1.49 -1.71
N LEU A 51 0.01 -1.22 -0.79
CA LEU A 51 1.08 -2.11 -0.39
C LEU A 51 0.80 -2.68 1.00
N ARG A 52 1.32 -3.87 1.26
CA ARG A 52 1.26 -4.55 2.56
C ARG A 52 2.65 -4.96 3.01
N VAL A 53 2.95 -4.75 4.29
CA VAL A 53 4.21 -5.14 4.94
C VAL A 53 3.90 -5.75 6.31
N PRO A 54 4.28 -7.01 6.59
CA PRO A 54 4.20 -7.54 7.96
C PRO A 54 5.26 -6.85 8.84
N LEU A 55 4.88 -6.51 10.07
CA LEU A 55 5.73 -5.82 11.03
C LEU A 55 6.45 -6.77 12.01
N SER A 56 6.01 -8.02 12.05
CA SER A 56 6.61 -9.13 12.79
C SER A 56 7.15 -10.20 11.84
N GLY A 57 7.99 -11.10 12.38
CA GLY A 57 8.62 -12.17 11.61
C GLY A 57 10.05 -11.84 11.16
N ALA A 58 10.72 -12.85 10.61
CA ALA A 58 12.11 -12.76 10.17
C ALA A 58 12.27 -12.05 8.81
N THR A 59 11.21 -12.06 7.99
CA THR A 59 11.16 -11.42 6.68
C THR A 59 10.04 -10.40 6.62
N ARG A 60 10.19 -9.38 5.78
CA ARG A 60 9.17 -8.32 5.56
C ARG A 60 8.86 -8.21 4.08
N PRO A 61 8.08 -9.15 3.50
CA PRO A 61 7.67 -9.03 2.11
C PRO A 61 6.92 -7.72 1.86
N LEU A 62 7.16 -7.10 0.70
CA LEU A 62 6.42 -5.93 0.24
C LEU A 62 5.51 -6.34 -0.91
N ASP A 63 4.23 -6.53 -0.60
CA ASP A 63 3.24 -7.03 -1.56
C ASP A 63 2.33 -5.91 -2.04
N ILE A 64 2.02 -5.90 -3.34
CA ILE A 64 0.86 -5.17 -3.85
C ILE A 64 -0.39 -5.97 -3.51
N VAL A 65 -1.32 -5.37 -2.77
CA VAL A 65 -2.58 -6.02 -2.39
C VAL A 65 -3.78 -5.51 -3.17
N ALA A 66 -3.69 -4.31 -3.76
CA ALA A 66 -4.71 -3.77 -4.67
C ALA A 66 -4.11 -2.71 -5.59
N GLY A 67 -4.76 -2.47 -6.73
CA GLY A 67 -4.29 -1.54 -7.76
C GLY A 67 -3.36 -2.18 -8.77
N ALA A 68 -2.89 -1.39 -9.73
CA ALA A 68 -1.88 -1.81 -10.70
C ALA A 68 -0.73 -0.82 -10.73
N ASP A 69 0.49 -1.37 -10.56
CA ASP A 69 1.72 -0.59 -10.45
C ASP A 69 1.91 0.31 -11.69
N GLY A 70 1.92 1.62 -11.46
CA GLY A 70 2.09 2.64 -12.51
C GLY A 70 0.86 2.89 -13.39
N VAL A 71 -0.31 2.33 -13.06
CA VAL A 71 -1.53 2.48 -13.89
C VAL A 71 -2.66 3.15 -13.11
N SER A 72 -2.91 4.42 -13.39
CA SER A 72 -4.02 5.19 -12.81
C SER A 72 -5.39 4.80 -13.37
N GLY A 73 -6.45 4.96 -12.58
CA GLY A 73 -7.84 4.85 -13.05
C GLY A 73 -8.85 4.76 -11.91
N SER A 74 -10.10 4.41 -12.23
CA SER A 74 -11.23 4.33 -11.29
C SER A 74 -12.02 3.02 -11.41
N ALA A 75 -11.38 1.97 -11.93
CA ALA A 75 -12.02 0.69 -12.14
C ALA A 75 -12.09 -0.08 -10.81
N ASP A 76 -13.30 -0.38 -10.31
CA ASP A 76 -13.48 -0.97 -8.97
C ASP A 76 -13.11 -2.47 -8.89
N HIS A 77 -13.35 -3.23 -9.97
CA HIS A 77 -13.11 -4.68 -10.08
C HIS A 77 -13.21 -5.46 -8.75
N THR A 78 -14.43 -5.63 -8.23
CA THR A 78 -14.72 -6.16 -6.88
C THR A 78 -14.16 -7.55 -6.56
N ASN A 79 -13.77 -8.32 -7.56
CA ASN A 79 -13.37 -9.73 -7.40
C ASN A 79 -11.88 -9.98 -7.71
N ALA A 80 -11.15 -8.94 -8.13
CA ALA A 80 -9.75 -9.04 -8.50
C ALA A 80 -9.02 -7.76 -8.07
N PRO A 81 -8.49 -7.70 -6.83
CA PRO A 81 -7.88 -6.49 -6.28
C PRO A 81 -6.76 -5.89 -7.15
N LEU A 82 -5.99 -6.72 -7.85
CA LEU A 82 -4.93 -6.29 -8.78
C LEU A 82 -5.47 -5.78 -10.14
N SER A 83 -6.75 -6.02 -10.41
CA SER A 83 -7.47 -5.43 -11.54
C SER A 83 -8.13 -4.10 -11.17
N ALA A 84 -8.25 -3.76 -9.89
CA ALA A 84 -8.71 -2.45 -9.47
C ALA A 84 -7.73 -1.36 -9.95
N ARG A 85 -8.22 -0.13 -10.10
CA ARG A 85 -7.40 1.04 -10.46
C ARG A 85 -7.69 2.17 -9.49
N PHE A 86 -6.62 2.83 -9.07
CA PHE A 86 -6.68 4.03 -8.23
C PHE A 86 -6.09 5.22 -8.99
N SER A 87 -6.60 6.42 -8.78
CA SER A 87 -6.06 7.63 -9.40
C SER A 87 -4.98 8.24 -8.50
N GLN A 88 -5.32 8.59 -7.26
CA GLN A 88 -4.40 9.08 -6.26
C GLN A 88 -4.83 8.56 -4.88
N PRO A 89 -4.46 7.32 -4.50
CA PRO A 89 -4.83 6.79 -3.21
C PRO A 89 -4.11 7.55 -2.09
N GLN A 90 -4.88 8.07 -1.14
CA GLN A 90 -4.44 8.93 -0.04
C GLN A 90 -4.62 8.20 1.30
N GLY A 91 -5.60 8.61 2.10
CA GLY A 91 -5.84 8.04 3.42
C GLY A 91 -6.26 6.58 3.36
N LEU A 92 -5.80 5.82 4.35
CA LEU A 92 -6.21 4.44 4.59
C LEU A 92 -6.84 4.32 5.97
N ALA A 93 -7.86 3.48 6.10
CA ALA A 93 -8.43 3.12 7.40
C ALA A 93 -8.74 1.63 7.43
N PHE A 94 -8.26 0.94 8.47
CA PHE A 94 -8.52 -0.48 8.63
C PHE A 94 -9.61 -0.71 9.69
N ASP A 95 -10.68 -1.37 9.29
CA ASP A 95 -11.73 -1.85 10.17
C ASP A 95 -11.38 -3.28 10.62
N ALA A 96 -10.94 -3.40 11.87
CA ALA A 96 -10.51 -4.66 12.44
C ALA A 96 -11.66 -5.65 12.64
N ASP A 97 -12.88 -5.18 12.91
CA ASP A 97 -14.05 -6.02 13.15
C ASP A 97 -14.54 -6.66 11.85
N ARG A 98 -14.57 -5.87 10.77
CA ARG A 98 -14.98 -6.33 9.43
C ARG A 98 -13.85 -6.91 8.60
N ARG A 99 -12.60 -6.69 9.01
CA ARG A 99 -11.38 -7.04 8.25
C ARG A 99 -11.33 -6.35 6.88
N VAL A 100 -11.73 -5.07 6.84
CA VAL A 100 -11.82 -4.27 5.61
C VAL A 100 -10.83 -3.11 5.66
N LEU A 101 -10.07 -2.93 4.57
CA LEU A 101 -9.25 -1.74 4.34
C LEU A 101 -10.02 -0.75 3.47
N TYR A 102 -10.35 0.40 4.01
CA TYR A 102 -10.91 1.53 3.28
C TYR A 102 -9.78 2.40 2.71
N VAL A 103 -9.99 2.90 1.50
CA VAL A 103 -9.07 3.80 0.79
C VAL A 103 -9.83 5.04 0.34
N ALA A 104 -9.26 6.21 0.64
CA ALA A 104 -9.68 7.46 0.02
C ALA A 104 -8.87 7.63 -1.27
N ASP A 105 -9.49 7.44 -2.42
CA ASP A 105 -8.89 7.65 -3.74
C ASP A 105 -9.31 9.01 -4.28
N ASN A 106 -8.36 9.89 -4.57
CA ASN A 106 -8.59 11.24 -5.07
C ASN A 106 -8.40 11.30 -6.59
N GLY A 107 -9.01 12.27 -7.27
CA GLY A 107 -8.75 12.53 -8.69
C GLY A 107 -9.50 11.58 -9.62
N ASN A 108 -10.60 11.03 -9.12
CA ASN A 108 -11.59 10.19 -9.79
C ASN A 108 -13.02 10.80 -9.72
N ASP A 109 -13.15 12.00 -9.15
CA ASP A 109 -14.39 12.79 -9.14
C ASP A 109 -14.64 13.38 -10.54
N ALA A 110 -15.71 12.93 -11.21
CA ALA A 110 -16.15 13.45 -12.51
C ALA A 110 -17.17 14.58 -12.35
#